data_AF-A0A977KAY3-F1
#
_entry.id   AF-A0A977KAY3-F1
#
_cell.length_a   1.000
_cell.length_b   1.000
_cell.length_c   1.000
_cell.angle_alpha   90.00
_cell.angle_beta   90.00
_cell.angle_gamma   90.00
#
_symmetry.space_group_name_H-M   'P 1'
#
loop_
_entity.id
_entity.type
_entity.pdbx_description
1 polymer ?
#
loop_
_entity_poly.entity_id
_entity_poly.type
_entity_poly.pdbx_seq_one_letter_code
_entity_poly.pdbx_strand_id
1 'polypeptide(L)'
;MISEDTVLKVIMEDAGCERMDKECLENILELVKEGKYPRLSTEELRELDEGLANLVSKVGLRDRELAEKATNLGMEKTAQALQFGLLEEEEEKEEAPGEIPMARKKAPPRETHVSYQPMTQRAEVMHPVTQIKIKQSKAPLVLSIIAILLSLGTLAVMMGYLTLPGVKVPSVKTIEQMSTKINSLEAMVKNLDNRLLSNVATINRKLNKLNAKIDAIQANVTKLNAYVNAQLNLLNERLDNLQMNLARTRSIAINNKAEIETLSEKIVNLKTTMQEEIKSLRKQLTSMISEYQANVTAKLEQLNKEYEALNEELLTLKKELNSYATKDDVKSLESKVEQLNATVSKIRLTLAKLVALNTTVQVLEDQLSKMSAEIYALKTQVEKIAQLENELNKLNEELTMLNAQVRANMTEINLKVKEYLNEVNAKIEELNAQLAMLKKDLKRLDEQVKELPQLVNMQIEKALNNEQVINSLAHKLLTKAKLDKMVAKMLLSNGTAFYDLVKRIAEEVYINFTVNPQTNLVQVNG
;
A
#
# COMPACT_ATOMS: atom_id res chain seq x y z
N MET A 1 7.45 12.60 15.86
CA MET A 1 7.55 13.55 16.97
C MET A 1 7.68 12.73 18.23
N ILE A 2 8.90 12.63 18.73
CA ILE A 2 9.19 12.05 20.04
C ILE A 2 8.69 13.08 21.05
N SER A 3 7.82 12.71 22.00
CA SER A 3 7.25 13.66 22.96
C SER A 3 8.35 14.30 23.80
N GLU A 4 8.19 15.59 24.16
CA GLU A 4 9.10 16.42 24.98
C GLU A 4 9.68 15.69 26.22
N ASP A 5 8.98 14.69 26.75
CA ASP A 5 9.40 13.88 27.90
C ASP A 5 10.44 12.77 27.58
N THR A 6 10.65 12.40 26.32
CA THR A 6 11.42 11.18 26.01
C THR A 6 12.93 11.42 26.02
N VAL A 7 13.37 12.57 25.48
CA VAL A 7 14.80 12.91 25.39
C VAL A 7 15.38 13.12 26.79
N LEU A 8 14.66 13.89 27.62
CA LEU A 8 15.05 14.14 29.00
C LEU A 8 15.08 12.85 29.83
N LYS A 9 14.11 11.96 29.65
CA LYS A 9 14.04 10.69 30.37
C LYS A 9 15.17 9.74 30.02
N VAL A 10 15.53 9.63 28.74
CA VAL A 10 16.68 8.81 28.29
C VAL A 10 17.99 9.38 28.85
N ILE A 11 18.14 10.70 28.83
CA ILE A 11 19.34 11.37 29.35
C ILE A 11 19.47 11.22 30.87
N MET A 12 18.36 11.29 31.61
CA MET A 12 18.34 11.02 33.04
C MET A 12 18.69 9.56 33.37
N GLU A 13 18.22 8.60 32.57
CA GLU A 13 18.52 7.17 32.75
C GLU A 13 20.00 6.86 32.50
N ASP A 14 20.57 7.40 31.43
CA ASP A 14 22.00 7.26 31.11
C ASP A 14 22.92 8.02 32.08
N ALA A 15 22.43 9.12 32.67
CA ALA A 15 23.11 9.83 33.76
C ALA A 15 23.01 9.09 35.12
N GLY A 16 22.29 7.95 35.18
CA GLY A 16 22.08 7.18 36.40
C GLY A 16 21.18 7.89 37.41
N CYS A 17 20.32 8.80 36.96
CA CYS A 17 19.48 9.62 37.82
C CYS A 17 18.10 8.99 38.08
N GLU A 18 17.78 8.72 39.35
CA GLU A 18 16.39 8.44 39.75
C GLU A 18 15.61 9.73 40.12
N ARG A 19 16.32 10.80 40.47
CA ARG A 19 15.76 12.10 40.85
C ARG A 19 16.66 13.24 40.36
N MET A 20 16.06 14.40 40.10
CA MET A 20 16.83 15.59 39.74
C MET A 20 17.43 16.22 41.00
N ASP A 21 18.73 16.02 41.20
CA ASP A 21 19.55 16.66 42.23
C ASP A 21 20.84 17.25 41.63
N LYS A 22 21.73 17.78 42.48
CA LYS A 22 22.97 18.41 42.03
C LYS A 22 23.86 17.44 41.24
N GLU A 23 24.03 16.23 41.75
CA GLU A 23 24.89 15.20 41.16
C GLU A 23 24.32 14.72 39.82
N CYS A 24 23.00 14.53 39.76
CA CYS A 24 22.31 14.21 38.53
C CYS A 24 22.52 15.28 37.46
N LEU A 25 22.31 16.57 37.80
CA LEU A 25 22.47 17.65 36.83
C LEU A 25 23.92 17.79 36.36
N GLU A 26 24.88 17.59 37.25
CA GLU A 26 26.30 17.57 36.90
C GLU A 26 26.64 16.46 35.90
N ASN A 27 26.15 15.24 36.14
CA ASN A 27 26.32 14.10 35.24
C ASN A 27 25.69 14.35 33.87
N ILE A 28 24.49 14.94 33.82
CA ILE A 28 23.81 15.31 32.57
C ILE A 28 24.64 16.33 31.78
N LEU A 29 25.11 17.40 32.43
CA LEU A 29 25.95 18.41 31.77
C LEU A 29 27.28 17.80 31.28
N GLU A 30 27.85 16.84 32.00
CA GLU A 30 29.07 16.14 31.60
C GLU A 30 28.82 15.22 30.39
N LEU A 31 27.70 14.49 30.34
CA LEU A 31 27.31 13.68 29.17
C LEU A 31 27.10 14.54 27.92
N VAL A 32 26.49 15.72 28.07
CA VAL A 32 26.31 16.69 26.97
C VAL A 32 27.68 17.23 26.52
N LYS A 33 28.56 17.59 27.46
CA LYS A 33 29.91 18.09 27.19
C LYS A 33 30.80 17.07 26.47
N GLU A 34 30.73 15.80 26.87
CA GLU A 34 31.51 14.71 26.28
C GLU A 34 31.01 14.32 24.88
N GLY A 35 29.86 14.84 24.44
CA GLY A 35 29.26 14.50 23.16
C GLY A 35 28.90 13.00 23.06
N LYS A 36 28.62 12.37 24.20
CA LYS A 36 28.22 10.95 24.28
C LYS A 36 26.85 10.68 23.68
N TYR A 37 26.04 11.72 23.51
CA TYR A 37 24.91 11.70 22.59
C TYR A 37 25.38 12.10 21.19
N PRO A 38 25.15 11.30 20.14
CA PRO A 38 25.52 11.66 18.78
C PRO A 38 24.87 12.99 18.42
N ARG A 39 25.68 14.06 18.48
CA ARG A 39 25.32 15.48 18.27
C ARG A 39 23.82 15.73 18.35
N LEU A 40 23.31 15.93 19.58
CA LEU A 40 21.99 16.52 19.79
C LEU A 40 21.83 17.65 18.77
N SER A 41 20.83 17.52 17.91
CA SER A 41 20.50 18.58 16.98
C SER A 41 20.23 19.86 17.77
N THR A 42 20.35 21.03 17.13
CA THR A 42 20.03 22.30 17.78
C THR A 42 18.62 22.33 18.38
N GLU A 43 17.68 21.54 17.83
CA GLU A 43 16.33 21.41 18.38
C GLU A 43 16.29 20.49 19.61
N GLU A 44 16.96 19.33 19.58
CA GLU A 44 17.03 18.43 20.74
C GLU A 44 17.79 19.04 21.92
N LEU A 45 18.81 19.86 21.65
CA LEU A 45 19.52 20.63 22.68
C LEU A 45 18.60 21.70 23.29
N ARG A 46 17.74 22.33 22.49
CA ARG A 46 16.75 23.32 22.94
C ARG A 46 15.67 22.67 23.80
N GLU A 47 15.17 21.50 23.40
CA GLU A 47 14.20 20.70 24.17
C GLU A 47 14.80 20.23 25.50
N LEU A 48 16.07 19.78 25.49
CA LEU A 48 16.79 19.40 26.69
C LEU A 48 16.99 20.59 27.64
N ASP A 49 17.36 21.76 27.13
CA ASP A 49 17.52 22.99 27.92
C ASP A 49 16.20 23.42 28.57
N GLU A 50 15.09 23.34 27.84
CA GLU A 50 13.75 23.66 28.36
C GLU A 50 13.27 22.64 29.40
N GLY A 51 13.48 21.35 29.16
CA GLY A 51 13.16 20.28 30.09
C GLY A 51 13.96 20.35 31.40
N LEU A 52 15.27 20.59 31.32
CA LEU A 52 16.12 20.76 32.50
C LEU A 52 15.79 22.04 33.26
N ALA A 53 15.56 23.17 32.58
CA ALA A 53 15.17 24.41 33.25
C ALA A 53 13.88 24.23 34.08
N ASN A 54 12.89 23.53 33.55
CA ASN A 54 11.65 23.22 34.25
C ASN A 54 11.87 22.31 35.47
N LEU A 55 12.69 21.26 35.35
CA LEU A 55 13.00 20.36 36.46
C LEU A 55 13.84 21.04 37.55
N VAL A 56 14.87 21.80 37.16
CA VAL A 56 15.71 22.59 38.09
C VAL A 56 14.86 23.58 38.87
N SER A 57 13.96 24.28 38.18
CA SER A 57 13.03 25.24 38.80
C SER A 57 12.07 24.53 39.76
N LYS A 58 11.51 23.38 39.36
CA LYS A 58 10.58 22.59 40.17
C LYS A 58 11.21 22.02 41.44
N VAL A 59 12.49 21.63 41.39
CA VAL A 59 13.23 21.13 42.56
C VAL A 59 13.85 22.28 43.38
N GLY A 60 13.89 23.49 42.83
CA GLY A 60 14.49 24.65 43.50
C GLY A 60 16.01 24.56 43.61
N LEU A 61 16.66 23.84 42.68
CA LEU A 61 18.11 23.64 42.68
C LEU A 61 18.82 24.93 42.27
N ARG A 62 19.75 25.42 43.11
CA ARG A 62 20.54 26.63 42.84
C ARG A 62 22.02 26.33 43.00
N ASP A 63 22.77 26.44 41.91
CA ASP A 63 24.21 26.23 41.92
C ASP A 63 24.88 27.09 40.84
N ARG A 64 25.73 28.01 41.29
CA ARG A 64 26.41 28.98 40.41
C ARG A 64 27.42 28.30 39.48
N GLU A 65 28.08 27.24 39.94
CA GLU A 65 29.06 26.51 39.13
C GLU A 65 28.35 25.72 38.03
N LEU A 66 27.23 25.07 38.36
CA LEU A 66 26.39 24.39 37.35
C LEU A 66 25.77 25.38 36.36
N ALA A 67 25.41 26.59 36.78
CA ALA A 67 24.90 27.62 35.88
C ALA A 67 25.94 28.06 34.84
N GLU A 68 27.20 28.18 35.25
CA GLU A 68 28.31 28.49 34.35
C GLU A 68 28.60 27.32 33.40
N LYS A 69 28.56 26.07 33.89
CA LYS A 69 28.66 24.87 33.04
C LYS A 69 27.53 24.80 32.01
N ALA A 70 26.29 25.07 32.40
CA ALA A 70 25.14 25.12 31.49
C ALA A 70 25.28 26.22 30.42
N THR A 71 25.74 27.42 30.82
CA THR A 71 25.99 28.53 29.89
C THR A 71 27.04 28.16 28.84
N ASN A 72 28.14 27.50 29.26
CA ASN A 72 29.21 27.05 28.36
C ASN A 72 28.76 25.96 27.36
N LEU A 73 27.64 25.29 27.64
CA LEU A 73 27.03 24.27 26.77
C LEU A 73 25.90 24.84 25.90
N GLY A 74 25.62 26.15 25.97
CA GLY A 74 24.54 26.79 25.23
C GLY A 74 23.14 26.54 25.80
N MET A 75 23.05 26.17 27.09
CA MET A 75 21.81 25.86 27.81
C MET A 75 21.39 27.04 28.69
N GLU A 76 20.94 28.12 28.03
CA GLU A 76 20.68 29.41 28.69
C GLU A 76 19.49 29.36 29.66
N LYS A 77 18.43 28.59 29.35
CA LYS A 77 17.26 28.49 30.25
C LYS A 77 17.62 27.74 31.53
N THR A 78 18.38 26.66 31.43
CA THR A 78 18.87 25.88 32.57
C THR A 78 19.80 26.73 33.43
N ALA A 79 20.70 27.49 32.81
CA ALA A 79 21.58 28.42 33.52
C ALA A 79 20.80 29.51 34.27
N GLN A 80 19.75 30.08 33.66
CA GLN A 80 18.87 31.05 34.31
C GLN A 80 18.10 30.44 35.49
N ALA A 81 17.55 29.23 35.34
CA ALA A 81 16.85 28.52 36.41
C ALA A 81 17.77 28.24 37.63
N LEU A 82 19.04 27.94 37.38
CA LEU A 82 20.05 27.73 38.43
C LEU A 82 20.47 29.03 39.14
N GLN A 83 20.37 30.19 38.47
CA GLN A 83 20.73 31.49 39.03
C GLN A 83 19.55 32.16 39.75
N PHE A 84 18.36 32.07 39.17
CA PHE A 84 17.14 32.74 39.60
C PHE A 84 16.06 31.68 39.75
N GLY A 85 15.99 31.04 40.92
CA GLY A 85 14.78 30.26 41.24
C GLY A 85 13.58 31.19 41.10
N LEU A 86 12.56 30.75 40.35
CA LEU A 86 11.36 31.51 39.97
C LEU A 86 10.96 32.51 41.06
N LEU A 87 10.94 33.78 40.70
CA LEU A 87 10.09 34.76 41.38
C LEU A 87 8.68 34.16 41.30
N GLU A 88 8.11 33.85 42.46
CA GLU A 88 6.74 33.35 42.60
C GLU A 88 5.83 34.25 41.75
N GLU A 89 5.17 33.66 40.75
CA GLU A 89 4.03 34.28 40.10
C GLU A 89 2.95 34.44 41.17
N GLU A 90 2.66 35.69 41.55
CA GLU A 90 1.55 36.03 42.43
C GLU A 90 0.24 35.50 41.80
N GLU A 91 -0.32 34.46 42.42
CA GLU A 91 -1.67 33.97 42.14
C GLU A 91 -2.69 35.10 42.32
N GLU A 92 -3.26 35.51 41.20
CA GLU A 92 -4.38 36.44 41.08
C GLU A 92 -5.62 35.82 41.74
N LYS A 93 -5.88 36.18 43.01
CA LYS A 93 -7.14 35.86 43.69
C LYS A 93 -8.24 36.84 43.27
N GLU A 94 -9.26 36.31 42.62
CA GLU A 94 -10.58 36.91 42.46
C GLU A 94 -11.16 37.36 43.82
N GLU A 95 -11.39 38.67 43.99
CA GLU A 95 -12.28 39.22 45.01
C GLU A 95 -13.44 39.99 44.36
N ALA A 96 -14.65 39.63 44.81
CA ALA A 96 -15.94 40.24 44.48
C ALA A 96 -16.11 41.64 45.14
N PRO A 97 -17.12 42.44 44.75
CA PRO A 97 -17.06 43.90 44.87
C PRO A 97 -17.43 44.42 46.26
N GLY A 98 -16.50 45.12 46.90
CA GLY A 98 -16.65 45.78 48.20
C GLY A 98 -16.66 47.32 48.10
N GLU A 99 -17.76 47.88 48.57
CA GLU A 99 -18.10 49.26 48.97
C GLU A 99 -17.00 50.36 49.02
N ILE A 100 -17.35 51.51 48.43
CA ILE A 100 -16.66 52.79 48.50
C ILE A 100 -16.95 53.49 49.84
N PRO A 101 -15.94 54.01 50.57
CA PRO A 101 -16.12 55.16 51.45
C PRO A 101 -15.48 56.42 50.86
N MET A 102 -16.28 57.49 50.88
CA MET A 102 -15.94 58.83 50.41
C MET A 102 -14.74 59.44 51.17
N ALA A 103 -13.77 60.00 50.44
CA ALA A 103 -12.71 60.84 51.00
C ALA A 103 -12.60 62.20 50.28
N ARG A 104 -13.03 63.23 51.01
CA ARG A 104 -12.53 64.62 51.09
C ARG A 104 -11.94 65.30 49.84
N LYS A 105 -12.70 66.27 49.31
CA LYS A 105 -12.20 67.44 48.57
C LYS A 105 -11.38 68.37 49.50
N LYS A 106 -10.18 68.78 49.07
CA LYS A 106 -9.49 70.00 49.54
C LYS A 106 -9.24 70.92 48.35
N ALA A 107 -9.67 72.17 48.51
CA ALA A 107 -9.56 73.26 47.55
C ALA A 107 -8.14 73.87 47.49
N PRO A 108 -7.75 74.51 46.37
CA PRO A 108 -6.57 75.39 46.32
C PRO A 108 -6.95 76.85 46.66
N PRO A 109 -6.01 77.67 47.17
CA PRO A 109 -6.29 79.01 47.64
C PRO A 109 -6.24 80.09 46.55
N ARG A 110 -6.94 81.16 46.88
CA ARG A 110 -7.35 82.33 46.11
C ARG A 110 -6.18 83.29 45.86
N GLU A 111 -6.08 83.77 44.62
CA GLU A 111 -5.20 84.84 44.17
C GLU A 111 -5.50 86.17 44.88
N THR A 112 -4.45 86.85 45.36
CA THR A 112 -4.50 88.25 45.79
C THR A 112 -3.72 89.11 44.80
N HIS A 113 -4.45 89.84 43.97
CA HIS A 113 -3.93 90.94 43.17
C HIS A 113 -3.51 92.10 44.08
N VAL A 114 -2.23 92.48 44.05
CA VAL A 114 -1.73 93.75 44.59
C VAL A 114 -1.32 94.64 43.43
N SER A 115 -2.10 95.70 43.23
CA SER A 115 -1.86 96.81 42.32
C SER A 115 -0.83 97.77 42.93
N TYR A 116 0.23 98.08 42.21
CA TYR A 116 1.17 99.15 42.55
C TYR A 116 1.06 100.26 41.51
N GLN A 117 0.59 101.44 41.94
CA GLN A 117 0.81 102.72 41.26
C GLN A 117 2.13 103.35 41.71
N PRO A 118 2.82 104.12 40.85
CA PRO A 118 4.06 104.80 41.21
C PRO A 118 3.77 106.16 41.86
N MET A 119 4.42 106.46 42.99
CA MET A 119 4.53 107.82 43.51
C MET A 119 5.93 108.36 43.29
N THR A 120 6.07 109.20 42.28
CA THR A 120 7.02 110.31 42.27
C THR A 120 6.42 111.48 43.05
N GLN A 121 7.13 112.01 44.05
CA GLN A 121 7.43 113.45 44.13
C GLN A 121 8.36 113.78 45.30
N ARG A 122 9.38 114.54 44.91
CA ARG A 122 10.45 115.17 45.66
C ARG A 122 9.88 116.45 46.28
N ALA A 123 10.00 116.64 47.59
CA ALA A 123 9.71 117.91 48.24
C ALA A 123 10.87 118.28 49.16
N GLU A 124 11.47 119.42 48.86
CA GLU A 124 12.60 120.05 49.54
C GLU A 124 12.22 120.46 50.98
N VAL A 125 13.08 120.15 51.94
CA VAL A 125 12.95 120.63 53.32
C VAL A 125 13.84 121.87 53.48
N MET A 126 13.23 123.06 53.48
CA MET A 126 13.86 124.30 53.95
C MET A 126 13.90 124.29 55.48
N HIS A 127 15.09 124.49 56.07
CA HIS A 127 15.23 124.79 57.50
C HIS A 127 15.32 126.31 57.72
N PRO A 128 14.65 126.87 58.75
CA PRO A 128 14.70 128.30 59.05
C PRO A 128 15.99 128.70 59.77
N VAL A 129 16.67 129.73 59.25
CA VAL A 129 17.79 130.42 59.90
C VAL A 129 17.24 131.34 61.00
N THR A 130 17.52 131.02 62.26
CA THR A 130 17.20 131.86 63.41
C THR A 130 18.19 133.04 63.51
N GLN A 131 17.72 134.25 63.22
CA GLN A 131 18.47 135.48 63.46
C GLN A 131 18.48 135.84 64.96
N ILE A 132 19.67 135.95 65.54
CA ILE A 132 19.88 136.39 66.93
C ILE A 132 19.78 137.93 66.98
N LYS A 133 18.69 138.47 67.52
CA LYS A 133 18.55 139.89 67.88
C LYS A 133 19.40 140.22 69.11
N ILE A 134 20.53 140.89 68.93
CA ILE A 134 21.32 141.46 70.02
C ILE A 134 20.61 142.74 70.51
N LYS A 135 20.07 142.73 71.73
CA LYS A 135 19.55 143.93 72.42
C LYS A 135 20.71 144.87 72.75
N GLN A 136 20.78 146.02 72.09
CA GLN A 136 21.68 147.11 72.49
C GLN A 136 21.14 147.80 73.76
N SER A 137 21.97 147.78 74.81
CA SER A 137 21.74 148.41 76.11
C SER A 137 21.77 149.94 76.00
N LYS A 138 20.72 150.60 76.51
CA LYS A 138 20.59 152.07 76.60
C LYS A 138 21.20 152.60 77.91
N ALA A 139 22.51 152.50 78.06
CA ALA A 139 23.26 153.23 79.08
C ALA A 139 24.55 153.76 78.41
N PRO A 140 24.57 155.06 78.01
CA PRO A 140 25.11 156.08 78.92
C PRO A 140 24.52 157.48 78.67
N LEU A 141 23.36 157.81 79.25
CA LEU A 141 22.86 159.20 79.28
C LEU A 141 23.26 159.94 80.56
N VAL A 142 23.80 159.22 81.55
CA VAL A 142 24.14 159.77 82.87
C VAL A 142 25.58 160.36 82.93
N LEU A 143 26.47 159.98 82.01
CA LEU A 143 27.85 160.51 81.95
C LEU A 143 27.98 161.82 81.14
N SER A 144 27.05 162.10 80.21
CA SER A 144 27.04 163.35 79.44
C SER A 144 26.56 164.56 80.26
N ILE A 145 25.73 164.35 81.29
CA ILE A 145 25.15 165.43 82.09
C ILE A 145 26.15 165.95 83.14
N ILE A 146 27.06 165.09 83.62
CA ILE A 146 28.10 165.48 84.59
C ILE A 146 29.25 166.27 83.91
N ALA A 147 29.57 165.99 82.64
CA ALA A 147 30.57 166.74 81.87
C ALA A 147 30.10 168.15 81.45
N ILE A 148 28.78 168.36 81.29
CA ILE A 148 28.19 169.68 80.97
C ILE A 148 28.10 170.57 82.23
N LEU A 149 27.96 169.99 83.42
CA LEU A 149 27.88 170.76 84.67
C LEU A 149 29.25 171.20 85.23
N LEU A 150 30.36 170.55 84.83
CA LEU A 150 31.73 170.92 85.27
C LEU A 150 32.46 171.88 84.32
N SER A 151 31.95 172.12 83.11
CA SER A 151 32.60 172.95 82.08
C SER A 151 32.02 174.37 81.91
N LEU A 152 30.91 174.70 82.57
CA LEU A 152 30.35 176.07 82.59
C LEU A 152 30.57 176.82 83.91
N GLY A 153 31.12 176.17 84.94
CA GLY A 153 31.51 176.81 86.21
C GLY A 153 32.84 177.56 86.17
N THR A 154 33.62 177.45 85.10
CA THR A 154 35.02 177.95 85.03
C THR A 154 35.23 179.15 84.11
N LEU A 155 34.19 179.69 83.46
CA LEU A 155 34.33 180.87 82.58
C LEU A 155 33.83 182.20 83.19
N ALA A 156 33.21 182.17 84.39
CA ALA A 156 32.67 183.37 85.04
C ALA A 156 33.62 184.07 86.03
N VAL A 157 34.86 183.60 86.21
CA VAL A 157 35.77 184.07 87.29
C VAL A 157 37.04 184.78 86.75
N MET A 158 37.25 184.88 85.43
CA MET A 158 38.51 185.41 84.85
C MET A 158 38.41 186.72 84.03
N MET A 159 37.24 187.35 83.92
CA MET A 159 37.11 188.68 83.29
C MET A 159 36.29 189.61 84.20
N GLY A 160 36.96 190.15 85.21
CA GLY A 160 36.35 190.93 86.28
C GLY A 160 35.67 192.21 85.80
N TYR A 161 34.40 192.36 86.16
CA TYR A 161 33.75 193.63 86.52
C TYR A 161 32.49 193.29 87.34
N LEU A 162 32.16 194.17 88.29
CA LEU A 162 30.95 194.23 89.13
C LEU A 162 31.03 193.55 90.51
N THR A 163 31.47 194.38 91.46
CA THR A 163 31.24 194.29 92.90
C THR A 163 29.75 194.16 93.24
N LEU A 164 29.35 193.10 93.94
CA LEU A 164 28.09 193.04 94.69
C LEU A 164 28.36 192.35 96.06
N PRO A 165 28.00 192.97 97.20
CA PRO A 165 28.43 192.52 98.52
C PRO A 165 27.54 191.39 99.06
N GLY A 166 28.15 190.33 99.61
CA GLY A 166 27.41 189.37 100.45
C GLY A 166 27.91 187.93 100.54
N VAL A 167 28.94 187.49 99.82
CA VAL A 167 29.32 186.05 99.80
C VAL A 167 30.71 185.81 100.39
N LYS A 168 30.73 185.15 101.55
CA LYS A 168 31.93 184.65 102.24
C LYS A 168 32.60 183.52 101.43
N VAL A 169 33.88 183.68 101.14
CA VAL A 169 34.74 182.65 100.52
C VAL A 169 35.09 181.56 101.58
N PRO A 170 35.02 180.25 101.27
CA PRO A 170 35.40 179.16 102.19
C PRO A 170 36.89 179.15 102.54
N SER A 171 37.26 178.61 103.71
CA SER A 171 38.65 178.61 104.21
C SER A 171 39.55 177.58 103.51
N VAL A 172 40.87 177.85 103.51
CA VAL A 172 41.92 177.06 102.82
C VAL A 172 41.87 175.55 103.15
N LYS A 173 41.45 175.19 104.36
CA LYS A 173 41.33 173.79 104.80
C LYS A 173 40.27 173.00 104.01
N THR A 174 39.25 173.68 103.48
CA THR A 174 38.19 173.06 102.66
C THR A 174 38.64 172.79 101.22
N ILE A 175 39.55 173.63 100.69
CA ILE A 175 40.13 173.46 99.35
C ILE A 175 41.09 172.27 99.32
N GLU A 176 41.90 172.08 100.37
CA GLU A 176 42.82 170.94 100.51
C GLU A 176 42.07 169.59 100.61
N GLN A 177 40.93 169.58 101.34
CA GLN A 177 40.02 168.44 101.39
C GLN A 177 39.32 168.16 100.05
N MET A 178 39.05 169.18 99.24
CA MET A 178 38.51 169.00 97.89
C MET A 178 39.57 168.47 96.93
N SER A 179 40.80 168.98 96.97
CA SER A 179 41.91 168.51 96.13
C SER A 179 42.24 167.03 96.39
N THR A 180 42.30 166.62 97.66
CA THR A 180 42.49 165.20 98.02
C THR A 180 41.35 164.31 97.54
N LYS A 181 40.09 164.78 97.60
CA LYS A 181 38.94 164.07 97.03
C LYS A 181 38.98 163.99 95.50
N ILE A 182 39.39 165.06 94.82
CA ILE A 182 39.56 165.10 93.36
C ILE A 182 40.64 164.11 92.93
N ASN A 183 41.81 164.12 93.58
CA ASN A 183 42.90 163.19 93.28
C ASN A 183 42.48 161.73 93.54
N SER A 184 41.68 161.49 94.58
CA SER A 184 41.09 160.19 94.86
C SER A 184 40.06 159.78 93.80
N LEU A 185 39.21 160.71 93.35
CA LEU A 185 38.26 160.47 92.27
C LEU A 185 38.96 160.16 90.96
N GLU A 186 40.01 160.91 90.62
CA GLU A 186 40.81 160.70 89.42
C GLU A 186 41.52 159.33 89.46
N ALA A 187 42.06 158.95 90.62
CA ALA A 187 42.61 157.62 90.83
C ALA A 187 41.53 156.52 90.70
N MET A 188 40.33 156.74 91.23
CA MET A 188 39.20 155.80 91.08
C MET A 188 38.74 155.69 89.63
N VAL A 189 38.64 156.80 88.90
CA VAL A 189 38.29 156.82 87.47
C VAL A 189 39.34 156.08 86.66
N LYS A 190 40.63 156.33 86.91
CA LYS A 190 41.74 155.63 86.24
C LYS A 190 41.74 154.12 86.55
N ASN A 191 41.42 153.74 87.79
CA ASN A 191 41.27 152.34 88.17
C ASN A 191 40.08 151.71 87.44
N LEU A 192 38.94 152.39 87.40
CA LEU A 192 37.74 151.93 86.70
C LEU A 192 38.02 151.77 85.19
N ASP A 193 38.71 152.72 84.59
CA ASP A 193 39.11 152.70 83.18
C ASP A 193 40.06 151.53 82.88
N ASN A 194 41.08 151.33 83.71
CA ASN A 194 41.98 150.17 83.60
C ASN A 194 41.23 148.83 83.75
N ARG A 195 40.24 148.75 84.66
CA ARG A 195 39.38 147.57 84.82
C ARG A 195 38.48 147.35 83.61
N LEU A 196 37.91 148.42 83.06
CA LEU A 196 37.10 148.39 81.84
C LEU A 196 37.93 147.92 80.65
N LEU A 197 39.11 148.48 80.42
CA LEU A 197 40.04 148.06 79.38
C LEU A 197 40.43 146.58 79.53
N SER A 198 40.73 146.14 80.75
CA SER A 198 41.05 144.74 81.04
C SER A 198 39.87 143.80 80.78
N ASN A 199 38.65 144.21 81.16
CA ASN A 199 37.43 143.45 80.89
C ASN A 199 37.13 143.38 79.38
N VAL A 200 37.26 144.50 78.67
CA VAL A 200 37.09 144.57 77.20
C VAL A 200 38.10 143.66 76.51
N ALA A 201 39.39 143.72 76.90
CA ALA A 201 40.42 142.82 76.38
C ALA A 201 40.09 141.34 76.66
N THR A 202 39.58 141.03 77.85
CA THR A 202 39.17 139.67 78.23
C THR A 202 37.98 139.18 77.41
N ILE A 203 36.96 140.02 77.22
CA ILE A 203 35.81 139.73 76.37
C ILE A 203 36.27 139.51 74.93
N ASN A 204 37.17 140.35 74.41
CA ASN A 204 37.66 140.23 73.04
C ASN A 204 38.44 138.94 72.82
N ARG A 205 39.27 138.52 73.80
CA ARG A 205 39.92 137.21 73.77
C ARG A 205 38.92 136.06 73.79
N LYS A 206 37.84 136.16 74.59
CA LYS A 206 36.76 135.15 74.62
C LYS A 206 36.00 135.11 73.29
N LEU A 207 35.70 136.26 72.70
CA LEU A 207 35.04 136.39 71.40
C LEU A 207 35.89 135.77 70.29
N ASN A 208 37.20 136.06 70.26
CA ASN A 208 38.12 135.45 69.29
C ASN A 208 38.21 133.93 69.47
N LYS A 209 38.25 133.43 70.71
CA LYS A 209 38.18 131.98 70.99
C LYS A 209 36.86 131.36 70.54
N LEU A 210 35.74 132.07 70.70
CA LEU A 210 34.44 131.59 70.26
C LEU A 210 34.34 131.58 68.72
N ASN A 211 34.82 132.62 68.04
CA ASN A 211 34.87 132.68 66.58
C ASN A 211 35.73 131.55 66.01
N ALA A 212 36.92 131.31 66.57
CA ALA A 212 37.76 130.19 66.15
C ALA A 212 37.05 128.83 66.35
N LYS A 213 36.25 128.67 67.41
CA LYS A 213 35.41 127.48 67.59
C LYS A 213 34.29 127.39 66.56
N ILE A 214 33.65 128.51 66.21
CA ILE A 214 32.62 128.58 65.16
C ILE A 214 33.23 128.14 63.82
N ASP A 215 34.39 128.68 63.45
CA ASP A 215 35.09 128.33 62.21
C ASP A 215 35.44 126.83 62.16
N ALA A 216 35.94 126.28 63.28
CA ALA A 216 36.24 124.85 63.38
C ALA A 216 34.99 123.98 63.26
N ILE A 217 33.86 124.38 63.87
CA ILE A 217 32.57 123.70 63.73
C ILE A 217 32.10 123.76 62.27
N GLN A 218 32.20 124.92 61.62
CA GLN A 218 31.78 125.10 60.22
C GLN A 218 32.62 124.24 59.26
N ALA A 219 33.94 124.13 59.49
CA ALA A 219 34.81 123.24 58.76
C ALA A 219 34.41 121.77 58.95
N ASN A 220 34.11 121.36 60.19
CA ASN A 220 33.64 120.00 60.49
C ASN A 220 32.28 119.69 59.86
N VAL A 221 31.33 120.64 59.89
CA VAL A 221 30.03 120.50 59.21
C VAL A 221 30.22 120.33 57.70
N THR A 222 31.13 121.09 57.10
CA THR A 222 31.45 120.96 55.66
C THR A 222 32.03 119.59 55.32
N LYS A 223 32.97 119.08 56.14
CA LYS A 223 33.53 117.73 55.97
C LYS A 223 32.47 116.63 56.14
N LEU A 224 31.63 116.75 57.16
CA LEU A 224 30.57 115.78 57.40
C LEU A 224 29.55 115.78 56.25
N ASN A 225 29.17 116.95 55.75
CA ASN A 225 28.27 117.07 54.60
C ASN A 225 28.87 116.43 53.34
N ALA A 226 30.15 116.68 53.07
CA ALA A 226 30.85 116.04 51.95
C ALA A 226 30.89 114.50 52.10
N TYR A 227 31.18 114.00 53.30
CA TYR A 227 31.17 112.56 53.59
C TYR A 227 29.79 111.93 53.40
N VAL A 228 28.74 112.53 53.97
CA VAL A 228 27.35 112.05 53.83
C VAL A 228 26.93 112.04 52.36
N ASN A 229 27.22 113.09 51.59
CA ASN A 229 26.88 113.14 50.18
C ASN A 229 27.63 112.07 49.36
N ALA A 230 28.90 111.80 49.67
CA ALA A 230 29.65 110.72 49.03
C ALA A 230 29.03 109.34 49.32
N GLN A 231 28.63 109.09 50.57
CA GLN A 231 27.96 107.85 50.95
C GLN A 231 26.58 107.70 50.30
N LEU A 232 25.81 108.79 50.20
CA LEU A 232 24.51 108.80 49.51
C LEU A 232 24.67 108.49 48.01
N ASN A 233 25.67 109.07 47.35
CA ASN A 233 25.94 108.78 45.94
C ASN A 233 26.31 107.30 45.73
N LEU A 234 27.20 106.75 46.55
CA LEU A 234 27.58 105.34 46.48
C LEU A 234 26.37 104.41 46.72
N LEU A 235 25.49 104.77 47.65
CA LEU A 235 24.28 104.00 47.94
C LEU A 235 23.30 104.05 46.77
N ASN A 236 23.13 105.21 46.13
CA ASN A 236 22.30 105.36 44.94
C ASN A 236 22.83 104.55 43.76
N GLU A 237 24.15 104.58 43.50
CA GLU A 237 24.77 103.75 42.45
C GLU A 237 24.53 102.24 42.70
N ARG A 238 24.64 101.80 43.96
CA ARG A 238 24.32 100.41 44.34
C ARG A 238 22.85 100.08 44.15
N LEU A 239 21.95 101.00 44.53
CA LEU A 239 20.51 100.83 44.36
C LEU A 239 20.15 100.69 42.88
N ASP A 240 20.70 101.55 42.02
CA ASP A 240 20.48 101.51 40.57
C ASP A 240 20.99 100.19 39.96
N ASN A 241 22.17 99.73 40.38
CA ASN A 241 22.71 98.45 39.94
C ASN A 241 21.83 97.26 40.36
N LEU A 242 21.37 97.25 41.61
CA LEU A 242 20.45 96.23 42.11
C LEU A 242 19.11 96.25 41.37
N GLN A 243 18.58 97.42 41.03
CA GLN A 243 17.36 97.55 40.24
C GLN A 243 17.53 96.98 38.82
N MET A 244 18.66 97.27 38.16
CA MET A 244 18.98 96.69 36.86
C MET A 244 19.10 95.16 36.92
N ASN A 245 19.79 94.62 37.93
CA ASN A 245 19.94 93.18 38.11
C ASN A 245 18.60 92.49 38.42
N LEU A 246 17.74 93.14 39.20
CA LEU A 246 16.39 92.65 39.49
C LEU A 246 15.53 92.62 38.22
N ALA A 247 15.58 93.69 37.41
CA ALA A 247 14.88 93.75 36.14
C ALA A 247 15.37 92.66 35.17
N ARG A 248 16.68 92.46 35.07
CA ARG A 248 17.29 91.39 34.25
C ARG A 248 16.85 90.00 34.72
N THR A 249 16.93 89.73 36.02
CA THR A 249 16.51 88.45 36.60
C THR A 249 15.03 88.20 36.36
N ARG A 250 14.19 89.23 36.49
CA ARG A 250 12.75 89.14 36.22
C ARG A 250 12.47 88.82 34.74
N SER A 251 13.19 89.44 33.82
CA SER A 251 13.07 89.13 32.39
C SER A 251 13.48 87.69 32.07
N ILE A 252 14.59 87.22 32.63
CA ILE A 252 15.03 85.82 32.47
C ILE A 252 13.98 84.86 33.03
N ALA A 253 13.42 85.13 34.21
CA ALA A 253 12.39 84.29 34.82
C ALA A 253 11.11 84.21 33.96
N ILE A 254 10.70 85.32 33.34
CA ILE A 254 9.55 85.36 32.43
C ILE A 254 9.83 84.52 31.17
N ASN A 255 11.01 84.66 30.58
CA ASN A 255 11.39 83.90 29.37
C ASN A 255 11.46 82.40 29.67
N ASN A 256 12.13 82.00 30.75
CA ASN A 256 12.23 80.60 31.15
C ASN A 256 10.84 80.00 31.44
N LYS A 257 9.93 80.78 32.04
CA LYS A 257 8.54 80.33 32.25
C LYS A 257 7.83 80.05 30.92
N ALA A 258 7.95 80.94 29.94
CA ALA A 258 7.34 80.76 28.62
C ALA A 258 7.94 79.54 27.87
N GLU A 259 9.24 79.32 27.99
CA GLU A 259 9.91 78.14 27.43
C GLU A 259 9.41 76.85 28.09
N ILE A 260 9.27 76.83 29.42
CA ILE A 260 8.72 75.68 30.17
C ILE A 260 7.28 75.39 29.74
N GLU A 261 6.44 76.40 29.57
CA GLU A 261 5.06 76.25 29.10
C GLU A 261 5.03 75.64 27.68
N THR A 262 5.88 76.13 26.78
CA THR A 262 6.01 75.60 25.40
C THR A 262 6.50 74.15 25.39
N LEU A 263 7.49 73.81 26.21
CA LEU A 263 8.01 72.44 26.31
C LEU A 263 6.97 71.50 26.92
N SER A 264 6.20 71.96 27.90
CA SER A 264 5.13 71.18 28.53
C SER A 264 4.04 70.85 27.51
N GLU A 265 3.64 71.80 26.66
CA GLU A 265 2.68 71.57 25.59
C GLU A 265 3.21 70.55 24.57
N LYS A 266 4.47 70.66 24.15
CA LYS A 266 5.11 69.69 23.25
C LYS A 266 5.13 68.28 23.85
N ILE A 267 5.44 68.15 25.14
CA ILE A 267 5.44 66.85 25.84
C ILE A 267 4.04 66.25 25.85
N VAL A 268 3.01 67.05 26.13
CA VAL A 268 1.62 66.59 26.11
C VAL A 268 1.22 66.11 24.71
N ASN A 269 1.53 66.88 23.67
CA ASN A 269 1.20 66.53 22.29
C ASN A 269 1.94 65.27 21.80
N LEU A 270 3.22 65.11 22.17
CA LEU A 270 3.98 63.89 21.87
C LEU A 270 3.35 62.68 22.58
N LYS A 271 3.00 62.84 23.87
CA LYS A 271 2.36 61.77 24.65
C LYS A 271 1.04 61.32 24.02
N THR A 272 0.17 62.25 23.64
CA THR A 272 -1.12 61.92 23.03
C THR A 272 -0.95 61.25 21.67
N THR A 273 -0.02 61.74 20.85
CA THR A 273 0.29 61.14 19.54
C THR A 273 0.79 59.70 19.69
N MET A 274 1.76 59.47 20.58
CA MET A 274 2.28 58.12 20.86
C MET A 274 1.19 57.19 21.39
N GLN A 275 0.26 57.69 22.23
CA GLN A 275 -0.84 56.89 22.74
C GLN A 275 -1.81 56.43 21.64
N GLU A 276 -2.14 57.30 20.69
CA GLU A 276 -3.00 56.94 19.55
C GLU A 276 -2.29 56.00 18.57
N GLU A 277 -0.99 56.17 18.33
CA GLU A 277 -0.19 55.23 17.53
C GLU A 277 -0.16 53.84 18.17
N ILE A 278 0.12 53.74 19.47
CA ILE A 278 0.09 52.47 20.21
C ILE A 278 -1.29 51.81 20.11
N LYS A 279 -2.37 52.58 20.24
CA LYS A 279 -3.74 52.08 20.12
C LYS A 279 -4.05 51.57 18.71
N SER A 280 -3.58 52.28 17.68
CA SER A 280 -3.70 51.86 16.28
C SER A 280 -2.94 50.58 16.01
N LEU A 281 -1.67 50.50 16.44
CA LEU A 281 -0.84 49.31 16.30
C LEU A 281 -1.43 48.11 17.02
N ARG A 282 -1.96 48.28 18.23
CA ARG A 282 -2.68 47.22 18.95
C ARG A 282 -3.88 46.70 18.16
N LYS A 283 -4.69 47.58 17.57
CA LYS A 283 -5.82 47.17 16.74
C LYS A 283 -5.37 46.37 15.51
N GLN A 284 -4.33 46.83 14.82
CA GLN A 284 -3.77 46.11 13.67
C GLN A 284 -3.26 44.74 14.08
N LEU A 285 -2.53 44.65 15.20
CA LEU A 285 -2.03 43.39 15.74
C LEU A 285 -3.17 42.42 16.09
N THR A 286 -4.22 42.89 16.78
CA THR A 286 -5.39 42.07 17.09
C THR A 286 -6.08 41.55 15.81
N SER A 287 -6.23 42.40 14.79
CA SER A 287 -6.81 41.99 13.51
C SER A 287 -5.98 40.91 12.82
N MET A 288 -4.66 41.08 12.77
CA MET A 288 -3.76 40.08 12.19
C MET A 288 -3.84 38.76 12.97
N ILE A 289 -3.84 38.80 14.29
CA ILE A 289 -3.96 37.59 15.13
C ILE A 289 -5.27 36.84 14.81
N SER A 290 -6.40 37.54 14.75
CA SER A 290 -7.69 36.92 14.42
C SER A 290 -7.71 36.33 13.01
N GLU A 291 -7.12 36.99 12.02
CA GLU A 291 -7.01 36.49 10.65
C GLU A 291 -6.14 35.22 10.58
N TYR A 292 -4.98 35.24 11.22
CA TYR A 292 -4.09 34.07 11.29
C TYR A 292 -4.77 32.89 12.01
N GLN A 293 -5.45 33.12 13.12
CA GLN A 293 -6.19 32.09 13.86
C GLN A 293 -7.30 31.46 13.01
N ALA A 294 -8.07 32.28 12.28
CA ALA A 294 -9.12 31.80 11.39
C ALA A 294 -8.56 30.95 10.25
N ASN A 295 -7.45 31.39 9.63
CA ASN A 295 -6.79 30.67 8.54
C ASN A 295 -6.23 29.31 9.02
N VAL A 296 -5.52 29.30 10.16
CA VAL A 296 -4.97 28.06 10.75
C VAL A 296 -6.09 27.09 11.11
N THR A 297 -7.18 27.56 11.72
CA THR A 297 -8.35 26.74 12.05
C THR A 297 -8.96 26.12 10.79
N ALA A 298 -9.17 26.91 9.74
CA ALA A 298 -9.72 26.43 8.48
C ALA A 298 -8.83 25.37 7.81
N LYS A 299 -7.51 25.56 7.82
CA LYS A 299 -6.55 24.58 7.27
C LYS A 299 -6.53 23.28 8.08
N LEU A 300 -6.60 23.35 9.41
CA LEU A 300 -6.69 22.16 10.25
C LEU A 300 -7.97 21.38 10.00
N GLU A 301 -9.11 22.06 9.85
CA GLU A 301 -10.38 21.42 9.51
C GLU A 301 -10.33 20.74 8.14
N GLN A 302 -9.72 21.38 7.14
CA GLN A 302 -9.52 20.78 5.83
C GLN A 302 -8.63 19.53 5.91
N LEU A 303 -7.49 19.62 6.59
CA LEU A 303 -6.57 18.49 6.75
C LEU A 303 -7.23 17.31 7.48
N ASN A 304 -8.07 17.59 8.47
CA ASN A 304 -8.82 16.55 9.18
C ASN A 304 -9.83 15.85 8.26
N LYS A 305 -10.54 16.59 7.40
CA LYS A 305 -11.45 16.00 6.41
C LYS A 305 -10.71 15.11 5.40
N GLU A 306 -9.55 15.56 4.92
CA GLU A 306 -8.70 14.77 4.01
C GLU A 306 -8.19 13.49 4.69
N TYR A 307 -7.80 13.56 5.97
CA TYR A 307 -7.39 12.40 6.76
C TYR A 307 -8.52 11.39 6.95
N GLU A 308 -9.73 11.84 7.28
CA GLU A 308 -10.90 10.97 7.43
C GLU A 308 -11.24 10.25 6.12
N ALA A 309 -11.25 10.97 4.99
CA ALA A 309 -11.49 10.38 3.68
C ALA A 309 -10.45 9.31 3.32
N LEU A 310 -9.16 9.60 3.54
CA LEU A 310 -8.08 8.65 3.28
C LEU A 310 -8.19 7.40 4.17
N ASN A 311 -8.62 7.56 5.42
CA ASN A 311 -8.85 6.45 6.33
C ASN A 311 -10.04 5.56 5.89
N GLU A 312 -11.12 6.15 5.37
CA GLU A 312 -12.23 5.40 4.77
C GLU A 312 -11.80 4.62 3.51
N GLU A 313 -11.00 5.23 2.64
CA GLU A 313 -10.40 4.55 1.49
C GLU A 313 -9.53 3.37 1.91
N LEU A 314 -8.68 3.55 2.93
CA LEU A 314 -7.83 2.49 3.46
C LEU A 314 -8.65 1.32 4.02
N LEU A 315 -9.73 1.61 4.75
CA LEU A 315 -10.64 0.58 5.27
C LEU A 315 -11.34 -0.17 4.14
N THR A 316 -11.72 0.53 3.07
CA THR A 316 -12.34 -0.07 1.89
C THR A 316 -11.35 -0.98 1.16
N LEU A 317 -10.14 -0.50 0.89
CA LEU A 317 -9.08 -1.27 0.26
C LEU A 317 -8.70 -2.50 1.09
N LYS A 318 -8.71 -2.38 2.42
CA LYS A 318 -8.48 -3.51 3.34
C LYS A 318 -9.59 -4.57 3.23
N LYS A 319 -10.85 -4.16 3.09
CA LYS A 319 -11.97 -5.08 2.86
C LYS A 319 -11.84 -5.78 1.50
N GLU A 320 -11.49 -5.03 0.46
CA GLU A 320 -11.25 -5.59 -0.87
C GLU A 320 -10.09 -6.58 -0.84
N LEU A 321 -8.96 -6.24 -0.21
CA LEU A 321 -7.80 -7.11 -0.05
C LEU A 321 -8.17 -8.45 0.59
N ASN A 322 -9.01 -8.41 1.64
CA ASN A 322 -9.50 -9.59 2.33
C ASN A 322 -10.52 -10.41 1.53
N SER A 323 -11.07 -9.88 0.45
CA SER A 323 -12.01 -10.61 -0.43
C SER A 323 -11.32 -11.42 -1.52
N TYR A 324 -10.03 -11.16 -1.78
CA TYR A 324 -9.28 -11.91 -2.80
C TYR A 324 -8.97 -13.33 -2.34
N ALA A 325 -8.88 -14.23 -3.32
CA ALA A 325 -8.50 -15.61 -3.09
C ALA A 325 -7.16 -15.68 -2.36
N THR A 326 -7.17 -16.37 -1.24
CA THR A 326 -5.97 -16.58 -0.42
C THR A 326 -5.05 -17.60 -1.08
N LYS A 327 -3.81 -17.67 -0.60
CA LYS A 327 -2.87 -18.72 -1.01
C LYS A 327 -3.43 -20.13 -0.76
N ASP A 328 -4.26 -20.28 0.27
CA ASP A 328 -4.87 -21.58 0.60
C ASP A 328 -6.04 -21.91 -0.34
N ASP A 329 -6.79 -20.90 -0.81
CA ASP A 329 -7.78 -21.09 -1.88
C ASP A 329 -7.10 -21.58 -3.18
N VAL A 330 -5.96 -20.99 -3.53
CA VAL A 330 -5.15 -21.42 -4.69
C VAL A 330 -4.64 -22.86 -4.50
N LYS A 331 -4.07 -23.21 -3.34
CA LYS A 331 -3.64 -24.59 -3.06
C LYS A 331 -4.79 -25.60 -3.10
N SER A 332 -5.96 -25.21 -2.61
CA SER A 332 -7.17 -26.03 -2.66
C SER A 332 -7.60 -26.29 -4.11
N LEU A 333 -7.57 -25.25 -4.95
CA LEU A 333 -7.81 -25.38 -6.39
C LEU A 333 -6.76 -26.24 -7.08
N GLU A 334 -5.47 -26.05 -6.78
CA GLU A 334 -4.38 -26.89 -7.29
C GLU A 334 -4.62 -28.38 -6.97
N SER A 335 -4.95 -28.69 -5.72
CA SER A 335 -5.25 -30.07 -5.31
C SER A 335 -6.48 -30.64 -6.05
N LYS A 336 -7.54 -29.84 -6.23
CA LYS A 336 -8.72 -30.25 -7.01
C LYS A 336 -8.36 -30.51 -8.47
N VAL A 337 -7.50 -29.69 -9.07
CA VAL A 337 -7.01 -29.88 -10.45
C VAL A 337 -6.19 -31.17 -10.56
N GLU A 338 -5.31 -31.46 -9.60
CA GLU A 338 -4.56 -32.72 -9.56
C GLU A 338 -5.50 -33.94 -9.46
N GLN A 339 -6.52 -33.87 -8.59
CA GLN A 339 -7.53 -34.93 -8.47
C GLN A 339 -8.33 -35.13 -9.77
N LEU A 340 -8.72 -34.04 -10.42
CA LEU A 340 -9.38 -34.06 -11.73
C LEU A 340 -8.47 -34.71 -12.78
N ASN A 341 -7.20 -34.33 -12.84
CA ASN A 341 -6.22 -34.92 -13.77
C ASN A 341 -6.01 -36.43 -13.53
N ALA A 342 -5.93 -36.85 -12.28
CA ALA A 342 -5.87 -38.27 -11.93
C ALA A 342 -7.14 -39.02 -12.37
N THR A 343 -8.31 -38.41 -12.19
CA THR A 343 -9.59 -38.98 -12.61
C THR A 343 -9.69 -39.10 -14.14
N VAL A 344 -9.31 -38.05 -14.88
CA VAL A 344 -9.25 -38.07 -16.35
C VAL A 344 -8.30 -39.16 -16.85
N SER A 345 -7.16 -39.35 -16.20
CA SER A 345 -6.20 -40.41 -16.55
C SER A 345 -6.78 -41.80 -16.35
N LYS A 346 -7.52 -42.04 -15.26
CA LYS A 346 -8.24 -43.29 -15.04
C LYS A 346 -9.32 -43.54 -16.10
N ILE A 347 -10.10 -42.51 -16.45
CA ILE A 347 -11.12 -42.60 -17.51
C ILE A 347 -10.47 -42.99 -18.84
N ARG A 348 -9.33 -42.39 -19.21
CA ARG A 348 -8.59 -42.75 -20.43
C ARG A 348 -8.17 -44.21 -20.45
N LEU A 349 -7.67 -44.75 -19.32
CA LEU A 349 -7.34 -46.16 -19.21
C LEU A 349 -8.56 -47.07 -19.35
N THR A 350 -9.69 -46.70 -18.74
CA THR A 350 -10.95 -47.44 -18.90
C THR A 350 -11.45 -47.41 -20.34
N LEU A 351 -11.35 -46.27 -21.02
CA LEU A 351 -11.72 -46.14 -22.43
C LEU A 351 -10.86 -47.04 -23.32
N ALA A 352 -9.54 -47.09 -23.08
CA ALA A 352 -8.64 -47.98 -23.80
C ALA A 352 -9.00 -49.47 -23.61
N LYS A 353 -9.37 -49.87 -22.40
CA LYS A 353 -9.89 -51.23 -22.12
C LYS A 353 -11.19 -51.51 -22.88
N LEU A 354 -12.09 -50.53 -22.95
CA LEU A 354 -13.36 -50.66 -23.66
C LEU A 354 -13.14 -50.85 -25.18
N VAL A 355 -12.21 -50.10 -25.76
CA VAL A 355 -11.81 -50.24 -27.17
C VAL A 355 -11.25 -51.64 -27.44
N ALA A 356 -10.37 -52.14 -26.58
CA ALA A 356 -9.85 -53.50 -26.69
C ALA A 356 -10.97 -54.56 -26.60
N LEU A 357 -11.91 -54.39 -25.67
CA LEU A 357 -13.06 -55.28 -25.57
C LEU A 357 -13.91 -55.25 -26.85
N ASN A 358 -14.14 -54.08 -27.44
CA ASN A 358 -14.87 -53.96 -28.71
C ASN A 358 -14.16 -54.71 -29.86
N THR A 359 -12.83 -54.64 -29.93
CA THR A 359 -12.08 -55.44 -30.92
C THR A 359 -12.22 -56.94 -30.68
N THR A 360 -12.27 -57.39 -29.43
CA THR A 360 -12.53 -58.82 -29.14
C THR A 360 -13.94 -59.24 -29.54
N VAL A 361 -14.94 -58.38 -29.36
CA VAL A 361 -16.31 -58.64 -29.82
C VAL A 361 -16.34 -58.80 -31.34
N GLN A 362 -15.68 -57.92 -32.10
CA GLN A 362 -15.58 -58.06 -33.57
C GLN A 362 -14.92 -59.38 -34.00
N VAL A 363 -13.84 -59.79 -33.33
CA VAL A 363 -13.21 -61.10 -33.62
C VAL A 363 -14.17 -62.25 -33.34
N LEU A 364 -14.94 -62.17 -32.25
CA LEU A 364 -15.96 -63.18 -31.93
C LEU A 364 -17.11 -63.17 -32.95
N GLU A 365 -17.55 -62.01 -33.43
CA GLU A 365 -18.56 -61.89 -34.50
C GLU A 365 -18.07 -62.51 -35.81
N ASP A 366 -16.82 -62.27 -36.19
CA ASP A 366 -16.20 -62.88 -37.38
C ASP A 366 -16.09 -64.40 -37.23
N GLN A 367 -15.70 -64.89 -36.06
CA GLN A 367 -15.66 -66.32 -35.75
C GLN A 367 -17.05 -66.96 -35.82
N LEU A 368 -18.06 -66.30 -35.27
CA LEU A 368 -19.46 -66.76 -35.31
C LEU A 368 -19.96 -66.83 -36.76
N SER A 369 -19.62 -65.86 -37.60
CA SER A 369 -19.96 -65.85 -39.02
C SER A 369 -19.35 -67.05 -39.77
N LYS A 370 -18.06 -67.34 -39.52
CA LYS A 370 -17.39 -68.52 -40.09
C LYS A 370 -18.03 -69.83 -39.63
N MET A 371 -18.28 -69.98 -38.33
CA MET A 371 -18.98 -71.15 -37.80
C MET A 371 -20.37 -71.30 -38.41
N SER A 372 -21.11 -70.21 -38.61
CA SER A 372 -22.43 -70.25 -39.25
C SER A 372 -22.32 -70.76 -40.69
N ALA A 373 -21.34 -70.28 -41.47
CA ALA A 373 -21.09 -70.77 -42.82
C ALA A 373 -20.70 -72.26 -42.84
N GLU A 374 -19.86 -72.70 -41.90
CA GLU A 374 -19.51 -74.12 -41.75
C GLU A 374 -20.73 -74.98 -41.42
N ILE A 375 -21.61 -74.52 -40.51
CA ILE A 375 -22.88 -75.20 -40.21
C ILE A 375 -23.75 -75.32 -41.45
N TYR A 376 -23.88 -74.26 -42.26
CA TYR A 376 -24.62 -74.32 -43.52
C TYR A 376 -24.02 -75.33 -44.50
N ALA A 377 -22.69 -75.35 -44.64
CA ALA A 377 -22.00 -76.31 -45.51
C ALA A 377 -22.21 -77.76 -45.04
N LEU A 378 -22.08 -78.02 -43.72
CA LEU A 378 -22.37 -79.31 -43.13
C LEU A 378 -23.83 -79.72 -43.31
N LYS A 379 -24.78 -78.79 -43.16
CA LYS A 379 -26.20 -79.03 -43.42
C LYS A 379 -26.42 -79.51 -44.86
N THR A 380 -25.81 -78.84 -45.84
CA THR A 380 -25.89 -79.25 -47.26
C THR A 380 -25.25 -80.62 -47.49
N GLN A 381 -24.15 -80.95 -46.80
CA GLN A 381 -23.55 -82.28 -46.87
C GLN A 381 -24.49 -83.37 -46.30
N VAL A 382 -25.16 -83.11 -45.17
CA VAL A 382 -26.15 -84.02 -44.59
C VAL A 382 -27.33 -84.24 -45.54
N GLU A 383 -27.84 -83.18 -46.18
CA GLU A 383 -28.90 -83.30 -47.19
C GLU A 383 -28.46 -84.18 -48.38
N LYS A 384 -27.19 -84.09 -48.80
CA LYS A 384 -26.62 -84.94 -49.85
C LYS A 384 -26.48 -86.40 -49.41
N ILE A 385 -26.12 -86.67 -48.15
CA ILE A 385 -26.10 -88.03 -47.59
C ILE A 385 -27.51 -88.62 -47.62
N ALA A 386 -28.53 -87.87 -47.21
CA ALA A 386 -29.93 -88.32 -47.27
C ALA A 386 -30.39 -88.64 -48.71
N GLN A 387 -29.93 -87.88 -49.71
CA GLN A 387 -30.18 -88.19 -51.12
C GLN A 387 -29.51 -89.51 -51.55
N LEU A 388 -28.23 -89.69 -51.20
CA LEU A 388 -27.50 -90.94 -51.48
C LEU A 388 -28.14 -92.15 -50.79
N GLU A 389 -28.65 -91.99 -49.57
CA GLU A 389 -29.37 -93.04 -48.85
C GLU A 389 -30.65 -93.46 -49.59
N ASN A 390 -31.41 -92.51 -50.13
CA ASN A 390 -32.57 -92.80 -50.97
C ASN A 390 -32.19 -93.52 -52.28
N GLU A 391 -31.10 -93.09 -52.95
CA GLU A 391 -30.59 -93.77 -54.14
C GLU A 391 -30.14 -95.20 -53.83
N LEU A 392 -29.45 -95.42 -52.71
CA LEU A 392 -29.02 -96.74 -52.25
C LEU A 392 -30.23 -97.65 -51.98
N ASN A 393 -31.27 -97.13 -51.31
CA ASN A 393 -32.50 -97.87 -51.04
C ASN A 393 -33.20 -98.29 -52.33
N LYS A 394 -33.30 -97.39 -53.32
CA LYS A 394 -33.86 -97.70 -54.64
C LYS A 394 -33.05 -98.76 -55.37
N LEU A 395 -31.72 -98.65 -55.36
CA LEU A 395 -30.84 -99.65 -55.96
C LEU A 395 -30.96 -101.01 -55.26
N ASN A 396 -31.16 -101.02 -53.94
CA ASN A 396 -31.39 -102.24 -53.17
C ASN A 396 -32.74 -102.90 -53.51
N GLU A 397 -33.79 -102.11 -53.74
CA GLU A 397 -35.08 -102.60 -54.26
C GLU A 397 -34.93 -103.20 -55.66
N GLU A 398 -34.22 -102.52 -56.56
CA GLU A 398 -33.89 -103.01 -57.91
C GLU A 398 -33.10 -104.33 -57.86
N LEU A 399 -32.10 -104.44 -56.98
CA LEU A 399 -31.33 -105.67 -56.77
C LEU A 399 -32.20 -106.81 -56.24
N THR A 400 -33.14 -106.50 -55.33
CA THR A 400 -34.09 -107.48 -54.77
C THR A 400 -35.03 -108.02 -55.85
N MET A 401 -35.55 -107.13 -56.70
CA MET A 401 -36.37 -107.48 -57.87
C MET A 401 -35.59 -108.34 -58.87
N LEU A 402 -34.36 -107.95 -59.20
CA LEU A 402 -33.49 -108.70 -60.11
C LEU A 402 -33.17 -110.10 -59.55
N ASN A 403 -32.87 -110.22 -58.25
CA ASN A 403 -32.66 -111.51 -57.60
C ASN A 403 -33.92 -112.40 -57.65
N ALA A 404 -35.11 -111.81 -57.48
CA ALA A 404 -36.37 -112.54 -57.65
C ALA A 404 -36.57 -113.02 -59.09
N GLN A 405 -36.26 -112.18 -60.08
CA GLN A 405 -36.29 -112.56 -61.51
C GLN A 405 -35.30 -113.68 -61.83
N VAL A 406 -34.06 -113.60 -61.33
CA VAL A 406 -33.07 -114.67 -61.53
C VAL A 406 -33.54 -115.99 -60.94
N ARG A 407 -34.13 -115.97 -59.72
CA ARG A 407 -34.74 -117.18 -59.13
C ARG A 407 -35.90 -117.71 -59.97
N ALA A 408 -36.77 -116.85 -60.47
CA ALA A 408 -37.89 -117.24 -61.33
C ALA A 408 -37.39 -117.90 -62.62
N ASN A 409 -36.43 -117.27 -63.32
CA ASN A 409 -35.80 -117.81 -64.52
C ASN A 409 -35.09 -119.14 -64.23
N MET A 410 -34.38 -119.26 -63.11
CA MET A 410 -33.73 -120.52 -62.71
C MET A 410 -34.76 -121.64 -62.50
N THR A 411 -35.91 -121.31 -61.93
CA THR A 411 -37.02 -122.25 -61.73
C THR A 411 -37.62 -122.67 -63.08
N GLU A 412 -37.80 -121.74 -64.01
CA GLU A 412 -38.29 -121.99 -65.36
C GLU A 412 -37.30 -122.86 -66.17
N ILE A 413 -36.00 -122.57 -66.11
CA ILE A 413 -34.96 -123.38 -66.75
C ILE A 413 -34.97 -124.80 -66.19
N ASN A 414 -35.04 -124.96 -64.87
CA ASN A 414 -35.10 -126.28 -64.25
C ASN A 414 -36.32 -127.09 -64.69
N LEU A 415 -37.48 -126.44 -64.88
CA LEU A 415 -38.68 -127.09 -65.44
C LEU A 415 -38.46 -127.52 -66.88
N LYS A 416 -37.97 -126.62 -67.75
CA LYS A 416 -37.68 -126.94 -69.17
C LYS A 416 -36.65 -128.05 -69.32
N VAL A 417 -35.58 -128.03 -68.50
CA VAL A 417 -34.58 -129.11 -68.48
C VAL A 417 -35.22 -130.43 -68.06
N LYS A 418 -36.09 -130.42 -67.04
CA LYS A 418 -36.81 -131.62 -66.60
C LYS A 418 -37.75 -132.17 -67.68
N GLU A 419 -38.42 -131.29 -68.43
CA GLU A 419 -39.26 -131.67 -69.59
C GLU A 419 -38.42 -132.28 -70.71
N TYR A 420 -37.32 -131.64 -71.13
CA TYR A 420 -36.41 -132.21 -72.13
C TYR A 420 -35.85 -133.57 -71.70
N LEU A 421 -35.52 -133.74 -70.43
CA LEU A 421 -34.98 -135.00 -69.90
C LEU A 421 -36.03 -136.13 -69.97
N ASN A 422 -37.30 -135.81 -69.68
CA ASN A 422 -38.40 -136.75 -69.83
C ASN A 422 -38.64 -137.12 -71.31
N GLU A 423 -38.57 -136.14 -72.21
CA GLU A 423 -38.76 -136.34 -73.65
C GLU A 423 -37.66 -137.21 -74.26
N VAL A 424 -36.40 -136.97 -73.87
CA VAL A 424 -35.25 -137.81 -74.23
C VAL A 424 -35.40 -139.23 -73.68
N ASN A 425 -35.82 -139.39 -72.42
CA ASN A 425 -36.06 -140.72 -71.84
C ASN A 425 -37.17 -141.48 -72.59
N ALA A 426 -38.26 -140.80 -72.98
CA ALA A 426 -39.30 -141.41 -73.81
C ALA A 426 -38.77 -141.86 -75.17
N LYS A 427 -37.89 -141.06 -75.80
CA LYS A 427 -37.21 -141.43 -77.05
C LYS A 427 -36.31 -142.66 -76.91
N ILE A 428 -35.59 -142.77 -75.78
CA ILE A 428 -34.73 -143.92 -75.46
C ILE A 428 -35.57 -145.19 -75.28
N GLU A 429 -36.71 -145.11 -74.57
CA GLU A 429 -37.66 -146.22 -74.44
C GLU A 429 -38.20 -146.67 -75.79
N GLU A 430 -38.58 -145.72 -76.66
CA GLU A 430 -39.07 -146.02 -78.01
C GLU A 430 -37.99 -146.70 -78.87
N LEU A 431 -36.76 -146.20 -78.87
CA LEU A 431 -35.64 -146.81 -79.57
C LEU A 431 -35.32 -148.22 -79.04
N ASN A 432 -35.42 -148.45 -77.74
CA ASN A 432 -35.24 -149.79 -77.15
C ASN A 432 -36.32 -150.78 -77.63
N ALA A 433 -37.57 -150.34 -77.75
CA ALA A 433 -38.65 -151.16 -78.30
C ALA A 433 -38.40 -151.49 -79.79
N GLN A 434 -37.93 -150.52 -80.58
CA GLN A 434 -37.55 -150.74 -81.98
C GLN A 434 -36.40 -151.75 -82.10
N LEU A 435 -35.39 -151.66 -81.23
CA LEU A 435 -34.24 -152.56 -81.20
C LEU A 435 -34.66 -154.00 -80.84
N ALA A 436 -35.64 -154.16 -79.95
CA ALA A 436 -36.24 -155.46 -79.63
C ALA A 436 -37.02 -156.07 -80.81
N MET A 437 -37.74 -155.26 -81.60
CA MET A 437 -38.41 -155.72 -82.83
C MET A 437 -37.41 -156.17 -83.88
N LEU A 438 -36.35 -155.38 -84.13
CA LEU A 438 -35.30 -155.75 -85.08
C LEU A 438 -34.64 -157.09 -84.71
N LYS A 439 -34.39 -157.32 -83.41
CA LYS A 439 -33.86 -158.59 -82.89
C LYS A 439 -34.78 -159.78 -83.19
N LYS A 440 -36.09 -159.58 -83.16
CA LYS A 440 -37.11 -160.60 -83.47
C LYS A 440 -37.14 -160.92 -84.96
N ASP A 441 -37.06 -159.91 -85.81
CA ASP A 441 -37.03 -160.09 -87.28
C ASP A 441 -35.75 -160.79 -87.74
N LEU A 442 -34.60 -160.48 -87.13
CA LEU A 442 -33.32 -161.11 -87.43
C LEU A 442 -33.33 -162.61 -87.11
N LYS A 443 -34.01 -163.00 -86.03
CA LYS A 443 -34.19 -164.41 -85.64
C LYS A 443 -35.04 -165.17 -86.66
N ARG A 444 -36.14 -164.55 -87.12
CA ARG A 444 -37.02 -165.11 -88.14
C ARG A 444 -36.31 -165.32 -89.48
N LEU A 445 -35.40 -164.42 -89.85
CA LEU A 445 -34.63 -164.53 -91.09
C LEU A 445 -33.59 -165.65 -91.01
N ASP A 446 -32.97 -165.87 -89.84
CA ASP A 446 -32.04 -167.00 -89.60
C ASP A 446 -32.73 -168.37 -89.74
N GLU A 447 -33.99 -168.49 -89.28
CA GLU A 447 -34.79 -169.70 -89.47
C GLU A 447 -35.14 -169.94 -90.96
N GLN A 448 -35.48 -168.88 -91.71
CA GLN A 448 -35.84 -169.01 -93.13
C GLN A 448 -34.67 -169.45 -94.04
N VAL A 449 -33.43 -169.10 -93.69
CA VAL A 449 -32.23 -169.50 -94.46
C VAL A 449 -31.87 -170.98 -94.26
N LYS A 450 -32.22 -171.58 -93.11
CA LYS A 450 -31.89 -172.97 -92.81
C LYS A 450 -32.71 -174.01 -93.58
N GLU A 451 -33.89 -173.67 -94.10
CA GLU A 451 -34.79 -174.64 -94.75
C GLU A 451 -34.69 -174.66 -96.30
N LEU A 452 -34.07 -173.65 -96.91
CA LEU A 452 -33.82 -173.57 -98.36
C LEU A 452 -33.12 -174.80 -98.99
N PRO A 453 -32.17 -175.49 -98.32
CA PRO A 453 -31.52 -176.67 -98.89
C PRO A 453 -32.47 -177.85 -99.15
N GLN A 454 -33.56 -177.99 -98.39
CA GLN A 454 -34.50 -179.11 -98.56
C GLN A 454 -35.49 -178.90 -99.72
N LEU A 455 -35.81 -177.64 -100.06
CA LEU A 455 -36.75 -177.33 -101.15
C LEU A 455 -36.11 -177.54 -102.54
N VAL A 456 -34.81 -177.26 -102.67
CA VAL A 456 -34.06 -177.38 -103.92
C VAL A 456 -33.86 -178.84 -104.34
N ASN A 457 -33.56 -179.74 -103.39
CA ASN A 457 -33.40 -181.17 -103.69
C ASN A 457 -34.71 -181.82 -104.19
N MET A 458 -35.87 -181.36 -103.71
CA MET A 458 -37.18 -181.88 -104.11
C MET A 458 -37.59 -181.47 -105.54
N GLN A 459 -37.10 -180.33 -106.03
CA GLN A 459 -37.37 -179.86 -107.40
C GLN A 459 -36.48 -180.57 -108.43
N ILE A 460 -35.25 -180.95 -108.07
CA ILE A 460 -34.33 -181.70 -108.95
C ILE A 460 -34.86 -183.12 -109.23
N GLU A 461 -35.45 -183.79 -108.23
CA GLU A 461 -36.08 -185.10 -108.42
C GLU A 461 -37.29 -185.06 -109.36
N LYS A 462 -38.10 -183.99 -109.32
CA LYS A 462 -39.24 -183.82 -110.25
C LYS A 462 -38.82 -183.58 -111.69
N ALA A 463 -37.64 -183.02 -111.94
CA ALA A 463 -37.14 -182.77 -113.30
C ALA A 463 -36.62 -184.04 -114.00
N LEU A 464 -36.08 -185.00 -113.25
CA LEU A 464 -35.50 -186.23 -113.81
C LEU A 464 -36.53 -187.33 -114.15
N ASN A 465 -37.77 -187.22 -113.66
CA ASN A 465 -38.87 -188.14 -114.00
C ASN A 465 -39.79 -187.63 -115.13
N ASN A 466 -39.42 -186.55 -115.83
CA ASN A 466 -40.21 -186.00 -116.94
C ASN A 466 -39.69 -186.47 -118.32
N GLU A 467 -40.51 -187.28 -118.99
CA GLU A 467 -40.25 -187.96 -120.27
C GLU A 467 -39.92 -187.01 -121.45
N GLN A 468 -40.33 -185.73 -121.37
CA GLN A 468 -39.96 -184.71 -122.36
C GLN A 468 -38.47 -184.32 -122.31
N VAL A 469 -37.80 -184.46 -121.15
CA VAL A 469 -36.37 -184.13 -120.98
C VAL A 469 -35.46 -185.22 -121.57
N ILE A 470 -35.87 -186.49 -121.50
CA ILE A 470 -35.13 -187.63 -122.08
C ILE A 470 -35.20 -187.62 -123.63
N ASN A 471 -36.36 -187.25 -124.20
CA ASN A 471 -36.55 -187.22 -125.64
C ASN A 471 -35.83 -186.04 -126.34
N SER A 472 -35.68 -184.90 -125.66
CA SER A 472 -34.86 -183.76 -126.11
C SER A 472 -33.35 -184.08 -126.13
N LEU A 473 -32.89 -184.90 -125.17
CA LEU A 473 -31.49 -185.33 -125.06
C LEU A 473 -31.13 -186.39 -126.12
N ALA A 474 -32.05 -187.31 -126.44
CA ALA A 474 -31.88 -188.30 -127.51
C ALA A 474 -31.82 -187.65 -128.91
N HIS A 475 -32.65 -186.63 -129.17
CA HIS A 475 -32.73 -185.99 -130.48
C HIS A 475 -31.51 -185.12 -130.82
N LYS A 476 -30.88 -184.50 -129.80
CA LYS A 476 -29.63 -183.74 -129.97
C LYS A 476 -28.38 -184.61 -130.06
N LEU A 477 -28.38 -185.83 -129.51
CA LEU A 477 -27.28 -186.79 -129.66
C LEU A 477 -27.30 -187.49 -131.02
N LEU A 478 -28.47 -187.71 -131.61
CA LEU A 478 -28.63 -188.27 -132.96
C LEU A 478 -28.19 -187.33 -134.09
N THR A 479 -28.28 -186.02 -133.92
CA THR A 479 -27.94 -185.02 -134.95
C THR A 479 -26.47 -184.60 -134.96
N LYS A 480 -25.71 -184.83 -133.88
CA LYS A 480 -24.31 -184.37 -133.75
C LYS A 480 -23.26 -185.45 -133.97
N ALA A 481 -23.63 -186.73 -134.04
CA ALA A 481 -22.67 -187.83 -134.00
C ALA A 481 -22.41 -188.60 -135.31
N LYS A 482 -23.11 -188.37 -136.43
CA LYS A 482 -22.89 -189.10 -137.72
C LYS A 482 -22.65 -190.62 -137.55
N LEU A 483 -23.41 -191.26 -136.65
CA LEU A 483 -23.22 -192.68 -136.32
C LEU A 483 -24.06 -193.56 -137.26
N ASP A 484 -23.41 -194.56 -137.86
CA ASP A 484 -24.00 -195.48 -138.83
C ASP A 484 -25.15 -196.31 -138.22
N LYS A 485 -26.11 -196.71 -139.05
CA LYS A 485 -27.42 -197.28 -138.69
C LYS A 485 -27.31 -198.61 -137.90
N MET A 486 -26.12 -199.22 -137.86
CA MET A 486 -25.84 -200.44 -137.10
C MET A 486 -25.42 -200.17 -135.64
N VAL A 487 -24.82 -199.02 -135.34
CA VAL A 487 -24.37 -198.66 -133.97
C VAL A 487 -25.47 -197.94 -133.18
N ALA A 488 -26.30 -197.14 -133.87
CA ALA A 488 -27.50 -196.54 -133.27
C ALA A 488 -28.51 -197.61 -132.78
N LYS A 489 -28.53 -198.80 -133.39
CA LYS A 489 -29.36 -199.93 -132.96
C LYS A 489 -28.78 -200.70 -131.75
N MET A 490 -27.47 -200.62 -131.51
CA MET A 490 -26.78 -201.27 -130.39
C MET A 490 -26.78 -200.43 -129.10
N LEU A 491 -26.80 -199.10 -129.23
CA LEU A 491 -26.86 -198.17 -128.10
C LEU A 491 -28.28 -197.99 -127.54
N LEU A 492 -29.31 -198.21 -128.35
CA LEU A 492 -30.71 -198.23 -127.89
C LEU A 492 -31.12 -199.56 -127.23
N SER A 493 -30.33 -200.64 -127.38
CA SER A 493 -30.61 -201.94 -126.76
C SER A 493 -29.98 -202.13 -125.37
N ASN A 494 -29.27 -201.13 -124.83
CA ASN A 494 -28.60 -201.23 -123.53
C ASN A 494 -28.73 -199.92 -122.73
N GLY A 495 -29.86 -199.76 -122.02
CA GLY A 495 -30.32 -198.52 -121.40
C GLY A 495 -29.46 -197.98 -120.23
N THR A 496 -28.43 -198.69 -119.77
CA THR A 496 -27.62 -198.31 -118.60
C THR A 496 -26.45 -197.39 -118.93
N ALA A 497 -25.81 -197.55 -120.09
CA ALA A 497 -24.61 -196.76 -120.46
C ALA A 497 -24.93 -195.30 -120.83
N PHE A 498 -26.16 -195.03 -121.30
CA PHE A 498 -26.60 -193.69 -121.66
C PHE A 498 -26.91 -192.84 -120.42
N TYR A 499 -27.38 -193.47 -119.34
CA TYR A 499 -27.74 -192.79 -118.09
C TYR A 499 -26.49 -192.30 -117.31
N ASP A 500 -25.42 -193.10 -117.28
CA ASP A 500 -24.18 -192.77 -116.57
C ASP A 500 -23.40 -191.59 -117.18
N LEU A 501 -23.55 -191.37 -118.48
CA LEU A 501 -22.92 -190.24 -119.16
C LEU A 501 -23.62 -188.92 -118.82
N VAL A 502 -24.94 -188.94 -118.66
CA VAL A 502 -25.77 -187.76 -118.35
C VAL A 502 -25.61 -187.35 -116.88
N LYS A 503 -25.48 -188.33 -115.97
CA LYS A 503 -25.29 -188.09 -114.54
C LYS A 503 -23.98 -187.33 -114.23
N ARG A 504 -22.89 -187.68 -114.92
CA ARG A 504 -21.57 -187.04 -114.71
C ARG A 504 -21.53 -185.56 -115.09
N ILE A 505 -22.31 -185.16 -116.10
CA ILE A 505 -22.38 -183.76 -116.57
C ILE A 505 -23.20 -182.89 -115.61
N ALA A 506 -24.19 -183.47 -114.91
CA ALA A 506 -25.00 -182.75 -113.92
C ALA A 506 -24.21 -182.43 -112.62
N GLU A 507 -23.29 -183.32 -112.22
CA GLU A 507 -22.48 -183.15 -111.01
C GLU A 507 -21.44 -182.01 -111.14
N GLU A 508 -20.92 -181.74 -112.34
CA GLU A 508 -19.97 -180.62 -112.59
C GLU A 508 -20.64 -179.23 -112.54
N VAL A 509 -21.93 -179.11 -112.87
CA VAL A 509 -22.63 -177.82 -112.88
C VAL A 509 -23.05 -177.39 -111.46
N TYR A 510 -23.30 -178.35 -110.56
CA TYR A 510 -23.73 -178.10 -109.18
C TYR A 510 -22.63 -177.44 -108.31
N ILE A 511 -21.36 -177.67 -108.62
CA ILE A 511 -20.23 -177.16 -107.82
C ILE A 511 -19.98 -175.65 -108.08
N ASN A 512 -20.40 -175.10 -109.22
CA ASN A 512 -20.16 -173.68 -109.55
C ASN A 512 -21.16 -172.68 -108.92
N PHE A 513 -22.20 -173.13 -108.21
CA PHE A 513 -23.23 -172.25 -107.65
C PHE A 513 -23.06 -171.92 -106.15
N THR A 514 -22.06 -172.44 -105.45
CA THR A 514 -22.03 -172.45 -103.96
C THR A 514 -20.93 -171.65 -103.27
N VAL A 515 -20.13 -170.82 -103.96
CA VAL A 515 -19.01 -170.12 -103.29
C VAL A 515 -19.01 -168.61 -103.58
N ASN A 516 -19.71 -167.81 -102.75
CA ASN A 516 -19.13 -166.71 -101.93
C ASN A 516 -20.21 -165.80 -101.28
N PRO A 517 -20.29 -165.74 -99.94
CA PRO A 517 -20.78 -164.56 -99.21
C PRO A 517 -19.69 -164.04 -98.26
N GLN A 518 -19.45 -162.71 -98.18
CA GLN A 518 -19.03 -162.00 -96.96
C GLN A 518 -18.75 -160.49 -97.21
N THR A 519 -18.94 -159.71 -96.13
CA THR A 519 -18.44 -158.35 -95.80
C THR A 519 -19.25 -157.11 -96.23
N ASN A 520 -19.99 -156.48 -95.30
CA ASN A 520 -19.41 -155.45 -94.40
C ASN A 520 -20.41 -154.93 -93.35
N LEU A 521 -20.02 -155.12 -92.08
CA LEU A 521 -20.42 -154.38 -90.88
C LEU A 521 -19.37 -153.28 -90.63
N VAL A 522 -19.64 -152.40 -89.65
CA VAL A 522 -18.75 -151.40 -89.00
C VAL A 522 -18.97 -149.97 -89.57
N GLN A 523 -19.28 -148.90 -88.81
CA GLN A 523 -18.89 -148.56 -87.43
C GLN A 523 -19.88 -147.59 -86.74
N VAL A 524 -20.01 -147.75 -85.43
CA VAL A 524 -20.69 -146.90 -84.44
C VAL A 524 -19.61 -146.26 -83.54
N ASN A 525 -19.84 -145.01 -83.12
CA ASN A 525 -19.40 -144.31 -81.89
C ASN A 525 -19.12 -142.83 -82.24
N GLY A 526 -19.66 -141.82 -81.59
CA GLY A 526 -20.60 -141.70 -80.47
C GLY A 526 -20.86 -140.21 -80.26
#